data_AF-W6TMZ6-F1
#
_entry.id   AF-W6TMZ6-F1
#
_cell.length_a   1.000
_cell.length_b   1.000
_cell.length_c   1.000
_cell.angle_alpha   90.00
_cell.angle_beta   90.00
_cell.angle_gamma   90.00
#
_symmetry.space_group_name_H-M   'P 1'
#
loop_
_entity.id
_entity.type
_entity.pdbx_description
1 polymer ?
#
loop_
_entity_poly.entity_id
_entity_poly.type
_entity_poly.pdbx_seq_one_letter_code
_entity_poly.pdbx_strand_id
1 'polypeptide(L)'
;MSIKERMLIEVQKSIETAYSICDLLDLYDVDLEVHADINTNPMFKSNKALNEAMGYILSMGFIFKAKPEAFASSTCADKMVH
;
A
#
# COMPACT_ATOMS: atom_id res chain seq x y z
N MET A 1 10.82 15.74 -6.51
CA MET A 1 9.75 14.79 -6.21
C MET A 1 9.33 14.97 -4.75
N SER A 2 8.08 15.33 -4.51
CA SER A 2 7.50 15.47 -3.18
C SER A 2 7.36 14.10 -2.49
N ILE A 3 7.21 14.09 -1.16
CA ILE A 3 6.91 12.85 -0.41
C ILE A 3 5.62 12.23 -0.94
N LYS A 4 4.60 13.05 -1.25
CA LYS A 4 3.34 12.58 -1.80
C LYS A 4 3.53 11.87 -3.15
N GLU A 5 4.26 12.48 -4.08
CA GLU A 5 4.56 11.88 -5.38
C GLU A 5 5.33 10.55 -5.24
N ARG A 6 6.33 10.50 -4.35
CA ARG A 6 7.07 9.26 -4.05
C ARG A 6 6.14 8.16 -3.55
N MET A 7 5.29 8.47 -2.59
CA MET A 7 4.33 7.50 -2.01
C MET A 7 3.35 6.97 -3.06
N LEU A 8 2.84 7.85 -3.95
CA LEU A 8 1.93 7.42 -5.01
C LEU A 8 2.63 6.52 -6.04
N ILE A 9 3.89 6.78 -6.37
CA ILE A 9 4.70 5.91 -7.23
C ILE A 9 4.94 4.55 -6.58
N GLU A 10 5.22 4.51 -5.27
CA GLU A 10 5.40 3.26 -4.53
C GLU A 10 4.10 2.44 -4.51
N VAL A 11 2.96 3.09 -4.24
CA VAL A 11 1.63 2.46 -4.32
C VAL A 11 1.32 1.92 -5.72
N GLN A 12 1.64 2.69 -6.77
CA GLN A 12 1.45 2.24 -8.15
C GLN A 12 2.22 0.94 -8.43
N LYS A 13 3.49 0.86 -8.02
CA LYS A 13 4.30 -0.36 -8.19
C LYS A 13 3.71 -1.56 -7.44
N SER A 14 3.16 -1.34 -6.24
CA SER A 14 2.46 -2.38 -5.50
C SER A 14 1.21 -2.87 -6.24
N ILE A 15 0.42 -1.96 -6.83
CA ILE A 15 -0.75 -2.30 -7.64
C ILE A 15 -0.35 -3.07 -8.90
N GLU A 16 0.69 -2.66 -9.61
CA GLU A 16 1.20 -3.37 -10.80
C GLU A 16 1.59 -4.81 -10.46
N THR A 17 2.24 -5.00 -9.31
CA THR A 17 2.61 -6.33 -8.82
C THR A 17 1.37 -7.15 -8.45
N ALA A 18 0.42 -6.55 -7.71
CA ALA A 18 -0.84 -7.18 -7.34
C ALA A 18 -1.63 -7.64 -8.57
N TYR A 19 -1.71 -6.81 -9.60
CA TYR A 19 -2.36 -7.13 -10.87
C TYR A 19 -1.66 -8.27 -11.62
N SER A 20 -0.33 -8.34 -11.59
CA SER A 20 0.41 -9.41 -12.27
C SER A 20 0.21 -10.80 -11.66
N ILE A 21 -0.24 -10.87 -10.41
CA ILE A 21 -0.41 -12.14 -9.66
C ILE A 21 -1.86 -12.45 -9.31
N CYS A 22 -2.81 -11.53 -9.50
CA CYS A 22 -4.19 -11.71 -9.02
C CYS A 22 -4.86 -12.95 -9.63
N ASP A 23 -4.74 -13.16 -10.94
CA ASP A 23 -5.32 -14.34 -11.61
C ASP A 23 -4.80 -15.67 -11.03
N LEU A 24 -3.54 -15.71 -10.60
CA LEU A 24 -2.94 -16.88 -9.96
C LEU A 24 -3.49 -17.08 -8.55
N LEU A 25 -3.66 -16.01 -7.78
CA LEU A 25 -4.21 -16.09 -6.43
C LEU A 25 -5.70 -16.49 -6.46
N ASP A 26 -6.47 -15.93 -7.39
CA ASP A 26 -7.87 -16.27 -7.63
C ASP A 26 -8.05 -17.74 -8.02
N LEU A 27 -7.14 -18.30 -8.84
CA LEU A 27 -7.15 -19.71 -9.23
C LEU A 27 -7.08 -20.66 -8.03
N TYR A 28 -6.42 -20.24 -6.95
CA TYR A 28 -6.23 -21.04 -5.73
C TYR A 28 -7.03 -20.52 -4.53
N ASP A 29 -7.97 -19.59 -4.74
CA ASP A 29 -8.80 -18.98 -3.68
C ASP A 29 -7.95 -18.38 -2.53
N VAL A 30 -6.90 -17.65 -2.89
CA VAL A 30 -6.00 -16.96 -1.95
C VAL A 30 -6.30 -15.47 -1.92
N ASP A 31 -6.64 -14.94 -0.73
CA ASP A 31 -6.90 -13.52 -0.55
C ASP A 31 -5.67 -12.64 -0.85
N LEU A 32 -5.91 -11.48 -1.49
CA LEU A 32 -4.89 -10.50 -1.84
C LEU A 32 -5.15 -9.16 -1.14
N GLU A 33 -4.15 -8.69 -0.40
CA GLU A 33 -4.16 -7.37 0.23
C GLU A 33 -2.95 -6.54 -0.20
N VAL A 34 -3.16 -5.24 -0.44
CA VAL A 34 -2.10 -4.28 -0.71
C VAL A 34 -1.85 -3.44 0.53
N HIS A 35 -0.65 -3.56 1.08
CA HIS A 35 -0.21 -2.87 2.29
C HIS A 35 0.67 -1.68 1.89
N ALA A 36 0.21 -0.46 2.18
CA ALA A 36 0.99 0.75 1.92
C ALA A 36 1.70 1.24 3.19
N ASP A 37 2.94 1.69 3.06
CA ASP A 37 3.69 2.35 4.14
C ASP A 37 3.27 3.82 4.30
N ILE A 38 1.98 4.05 4.54
CA ILE A 38 1.40 5.36 4.77
C ILE A 38 0.83 5.39 6.18
N ASN A 39 1.12 6.48 6.90
CA ASN A 39 0.64 6.65 8.27
C ASN A 39 -0.72 7.34 8.27
N THR A 40 -1.67 6.76 9.01
CA THR A 40 -3.03 7.29 9.16
C THR A 40 -3.11 8.50 10.09
N ASN A 41 -2.08 8.76 10.90
CA ASN A 41 -2.02 9.92 11.76
C ASN A 41 -1.66 11.21 10.96
N PRO A 42 -2.50 12.27 11.00
CA PRO A 42 -2.29 13.52 10.27
C PRO A 42 -0.98 14.26 10.58
N MET A 43 -0.35 13.97 11.73
CA MET A 43 0.93 14.57 12.13
C MET A 43 2.11 14.12 11.25
N PHE A 44 1.97 13.01 10.52
CA PHE A 44 3.03 12.48 9.67
C PHE A 44 2.92 13.02 8.24
N LYS A 45 4.08 13.28 7.61
CA LYS A 45 4.15 13.83 6.25
C LYS A 45 3.55 12.90 5.19
N SER A 46 3.56 11.58 5.41
CA SER A 46 2.99 10.58 4.48
C SER A 46 1.46 10.61 4.45
N ASN A 47 0.79 11.08 5.51
CA ASN A 47 -0.67 11.15 5.57
C ASN A 47 -1.29 11.95 4.41
N LYS A 48 -0.57 12.92 3.86
CA LYS A 48 -0.98 13.71 2.69
C LYS A 48 -1.25 12.87 1.42
N ALA A 49 -0.72 11.66 1.34
CA ALA A 49 -0.94 10.73 0.24
C ALA A 49 -2.04 9.70 0.52
N LEU A 50 -2.53 9.60 1.77
CA LEU A 50 -3.40 8.51 2.22
C LEU A 50 -4.69 8.40 1.40
N ASN A 51 -5.44 9.49 1.25
CA ASN A 51 -6.73 9.46 0.53
C ASN A 51 -6.57 9.09 -0.95
N GLU A 52 -5.52 9.57 -1.60
CA GLU A 52 -5.25 9.25 -3.00
C GLU A 52 -4.77 7.81 -3.18
N ALA A 53 -3.87 7.35 -2.31
CA ALA A 53 -3.42 5.96 -2.30
C ALA A 53 -4.58 4.98 -2.02
N MET A 54 -5.43 5.27 -1.03
CA MET A 54 -6.63 4.50 -0.73
C MET A 54 -7.57 4.46 -1.93
N GLY A 55 -7.89 5.64 -2.49
CA GLY A 55 -8.78 5.74 -3.65
C GLY A 55 -8.26 4.92 -4.82
N TYR A 56 -6.96 4.97 -5.09
CA TYR A 56 -6.35 4.21 -6.18
C TYR A 56 -6.44 2.69 -5.94
N ILE A 57 -6.00 2.20 -4.78
CA ILE A 57 -6.00 0.76 -4.46
C ILE A 57 -7.43 0.20 -4.46
N LEU A 58 -8.38 0.90 -3.82
CA LEU A 58 -9.78 0.47 -3.79
C LEU A 58 -10.45 0.53 -5.16
N SER A 59 -10.13 1.51 -6.00
CA SER A 59 -10.67 1.60 -7.37
C SER A 59 -10.25 0.44 -8.27
N MET A 60 -9.14 -0.22 -7.95
CA MET A 60 -8.65 -1.42 -8.64
C MET A 60 -9.27 -2.71 -8.09
N GLY A 61 -10.11 -2.63 -7.06
CA GLY A 61 -10.75 -3.79 -6.42
C GLY A 61 -9.90 -4.49 -5.36
N PHE A 62 -8.72 -3.96 -5.02
CA PHE A 62 -7.85 -4.56 -4.01
C PHE A 62 -8.19 -4.07 -2.60
N ILE A 63 -7.96 -4.94 -1.61
CA ILE A 63 -8.08 -4.59 -0.19
C ILE A 63 -6.89 -3.73 0.21
N PHE A 64 -7.17 -2.60 0.86
CA PHE A 64 -6.16 -1.67 1.34
C PHE A 64 -5.89 -1.81 2.84
N LYS A 65 -4.60 -1.85 3.23
CA LYS A 65 -4.15 -1.69 4.62
C LYS A 65 -3.09 -0.60 4.73
N ALA A 66 -3.22 0.26 5.73
CA ALA A 66 -2.23 1.29 6.10
C ALA A 66 -1.76 1.10 7.56
N LYS A 67 -0.66 1.75 7.95
CA LYS A 67 -0.18 1.70 9.34
C LYS A 67 -1.25 2.22 10.31
N PRO A 68 -1.47 1.56 11.46
CA PRO A 68 -0.72 0.41 12.00
C PRO A 68 -1.23 -0.97 11.58
N GLU A 69 -2.38 -1.05 10.90
CA GLU A 69 -3.03 -2.32 10.53
C GLU A 69 -2.34 -3.04 9.35
N ALA A 70 -1.49 -2.32 8.61
CA ALA A 70 -0.61 -2.90 7.62
C ALA A 70 0.56 -3.61 8.32
N PHE A 71 0.37 -4.89 8.64
CA PHE A 71 1.38 -5.71 9.31
C PHE A 71 2.74 -5.65 8.60
N ALA A 72 2.76 -5.84 7.27
CA ALA A 72 4.00 -5.86 6.49
C ALA A 72 4.79 -4.55 6.63
N SER A 73 4.13 -3.39 6.57
CA SER A 73 4.83 -2.10 6.73
C SER A 73 5.11 -1.75 8.19
N SER A 74 4.27 -2.18 9.13
CA SER A 74 4.42 -1.92 10.57
C SER A 74 5.51 -2.75 11.24
N THR A 75 5.86 -3.93 10.71
CA THR A 75 6.89 -4.81 11.29
C THR A 75 8.13 -4.98 10.43
N CYS A 76 8.00 -5.00 9.10
CA CYS A 76 9.11 -5.34 8.19
C CYS A 76 9.82 -4.09 7.64
N ALA A 77 9.11 -2.97 7.45
CA ALA A 77 9.71 -1.75 6.88
C ALA A 77 10.56 -0.96 7.90
N ASP A 78 10.13 -0.88 9.16
CA ASP A 78 10.86 -0.12 10.20
C ASP A 78 12.16 -0.84 10.67
N LYS A 79 12.37 -2.10 10.27
CA LYS A 79 13.55 -2.89 10.65
C LYS A 79 14.76 -2.67 9.74
N MET A 80 14.57 -2.06 8.57
CA MET A 80 15.61 -1.83 7.55
C MET A 80 15.87 -0.33 7.37
N VAL A 81 16.08 0.38 8.47
CA VAL A 81 16.59 1.76 8.44
C VAL A 81 18.09 1.70 8.80
N HIS A 82 18.96 1.86 7.81
CA HIS A 82 20.37 2.23 7.99
C HIS A 82 20.52 3.71 7.68
#